data_AF-A0A7K1J3S9-F1
#
_entry.id   AF-A0A7K1J3S9-F1
#
_cell.length_a   1.000
_cell.length_b   1.000
_cell.length_c   1.000
_cell.angle_alpha   90.00
_cell.angle_beta   90.00
_cell.angle_gamma   90.00
#
_symmetry.space_group_name_H-M   'P 1'
#
loop_
_entity.id
_entity.type
_entity.pdbx_description
1 polymer ?
#
loop_
_entity_poly.entity_id
_entity_poly.type
_entity_poly.pdbx_seq_one_letter_code
_entity_poly.pdbx_strand_id
1 'polypeptide(L)'
;MSNIPFVECAGHDFNHIGELINASRFDWDSYETSWDFSRLPLFDDRIYAKSLQECIQNLRVEQDAIAEEQRQREILNNQIVADAYGVRDVVNCDVPIERVSLKRNKAFTYPKASPEERNELFERDAVKELISYAVGCMFGRYSLDEPGLILASQGETIDDYHAKVLHPTFEPDADNVIPVTEVDCFEDDIVSRFRRFLAVAFGEEHVAENIAYIEQVLGKTLRKYFVNDFYNDHVKMYSNRPIY
;
A
#
# COMPACT_ATOMS: atom_id res chain seq x y z
N MET A 1 -25.50 21.19 -36.04
CA MET A 1 -24.92 20.58 -34.82
C MET A 1 -25.70 19.31 -34.59
N SER A 2 -25.07 18.15 -34.79
CA SER A 2 -25.72 16.87 -34.55
C SER A 2 -25.98 16.76 -33.06
N ASN A 3 -27.26 16.68 -32.66
CA ASN A 3 -27.62 16.32 -31.29
C ASN A 3 -27.00 14.94 -31.03
N ILE A 4 -26.01 14.88 -30.15
CA ILE A 4 -25.58 13.61 -29.57
C ILE A 4 -26.85 13.04 -28.92
N PRO A 5 -27.29 11.82 -29.26
CA PRO A 5 -28.43 11.21 -28.61
C PRO A 5 -28.06 10.99 -27.15
N PHE A 6 -28.47 11.91 -26.29
CA PHE A 6 -28.36 11.78 -24.84
C PHE A 6 -29.68 11.19 -24.35
N VAL A 7 -29.62 10.00 -23.77
CA VAL A 7 -30.75 9.39 -23.08
C VAL A 7 -30.57 9.64 -21.59
N GLU A 8 -31.56 10.27 -20.98
CA GLU A 8 -31.59 10.46 -19.53
C GLU A 8 -31.92 9.11 -18.88
N CYS A 9 -31.00 8.58 -18.08
CA CYS A 9 -31.18 7.32 -17.33
C CYS A 9 -32.09 7.50 -16.10
N ALA A 10 -33.23 8.17 -16.27
CA ALA A 10 -34.17 8.45 -15.19
C ALA A 10 -34.78 7.14 -14.66
N GLY A 11 -34.69 6.90 -13.35
CA GLY A 11 -35.28 5.73 -12.67
C GLY A 11 -34.32 4.57 -12.37
N HIS A 12 -33.04 4.67 -12.74
CA HIS A 12 -32.02 3.70 -12.32
C HIS A 12 -31.42 4.07 -10.95
N ASP A 13 -31.14 3.06 -10.13
CA ASP A 13 -30.42 3.23 -8.87
C ASP A 13 -28.91 3.36 -9.15
N PHE A 14 -28.32 4.46 -8.67
CA PHE A 14 -26.89 4.76 -8.78
C PHE A 14 -26.18 4.78 -7.41
N ASN A 15 -26.77 4.18 -6.38
CA ASN A 15 -26.20 4.12 -5.04
C ASN A 15 -24.78 3.51 -5.02
N HIS A 16 -24.49 2.57 -5.93
CA HIS A 16 -23.16 1.94 -6.05
C HIS A 16 -22.07 2.88 -6.60
N ILE A 17 -22.41 4.05 -7.17
CA ILE A 17 -21.40 5.04 -7.60
C ILE A 17 -20.60 5.56 -6.41
N GLY A 18 -21.27 5.81 -5.28
CA GLY A 18 -20.59 6.24 -4.06
C GLY A 18 -19.57 5.19 -3.60
N GLU A 19 -19.91 3.91 -3.70
CA GLU A 19 -19.03 2.79 -3.35
C GLU A 19 -17.83 2.69 -4.30
N LEU A 20 -18.03 2.85 -5.62
CA LEU A 20 -16.94 2.89 -6.60
C LEU A 20 -15.92 3.99 -6.29
N ILE A 21 -16.41 5.20 -6.02
CA ILE A 21 -15.56 6.36 -5.70
C ILE A 21 -14.82 6.11 -4.38
N ASN A 22 -15.51 5.61 -3.36
CA ASN A 22 -14.91 5.33 -2.07
C ASN A 22 -13.83 4.25 -2.17
N ALA A 23 -14.07 3.16 -2.90
CA ALA A 23 -13.09 2.10 -3.10
C ALA A 23 -11.82 2.61 -3.81
N SER A 24 -11.98 3.41 -4.88
CA SER A 24 -10.83 4.03 -5.56
C SER A 24 -10.07 5.02 -4.68
N ARG A 25 -10.79 5.77 -3.82
CA ARG A 25 -10.15 6.66 -2.85
C ARG A 25 -9.35 5.87 -1.81
N PHE A 26 -9.95 4.85 -1.19
CA PHE A 26 -9.26 4.02 -0.21
C PHE A 26 -8.05 3.29 -0.80
N ASP A 27 -8.17 2.79 -2.04
CA ASP A 27 -7.04 2.21 -2.77
C ASP A 27 -5.91 3.22 -2.93
N TRP A 28 -6.21 4.45 -3.33
CA TRP A 28 -5.21 5.51 -3.48
C TRP A 28 -4.57 5.91 -2.15
N ASP A 29 -5.38 6.13 -1.11
CA ASP A 29 -4.94 6.54 0.23
C ASP A 29 -4.17 5.44 0.97
N SER A 30 -4.16 4.23 0.43
CA SER A 30 -3.36 3.10 0.92
C SER A 30 -1.86 3.18 0.58
N TYR A 31 -1.44 4.16 -0.24
CA TYR A 31 -0.04 4.32 -0.67
C TYR A 31 0.58 5.60 -0.08
N GLU A 32 1.85 5.53 0.31
CA GLU A 32 2.65 6.65 0.86
C GLU A 32 2.72 7.91 -0.04
N THR A 33 2.32 7.78 -1.31
CA THR A 33 2.27 8.88 -2.29
C THR A 33 0.95 9.64 -2.30
N SER A 34 -0.08 9.16 -1.61
CA SER A 34 -1.32 9.91 -1.40
C SER A 34 -1.11 11.02 -0.38
N TRP A 35 -1.83 12.13 -0.59
CA TRP A 35 -1.91 13.24 0.36
C TRP A 35 -2.60 12.86 1.66
N ASP A 36 -3.55 11.93 1.58
CA ASP A 36 -4.33 11.44 2.71
C ASP A 36 -3.80 10.10 3.23
N PHE A 37 -2.56 9.73 2.87
CA PHE A 37 -1.91 8.54 3.40
C PHE A 37 -1.81 8.63 4.93
N SER A 38 -2.40 7.64 5.59
CA SER A 38 -2.50 7.60 7.04
C SER A 38 -1.59 6.55 7.66
N ARG A 39 -1.65 5.31 7.15
CA ARG A 39 -0.91 4.17 7.68
C ARG A 39 -0.85 3.10 6.59
N LEU A 40 0.16 2.22 6.64
CA LEU A 40 0.17 1.05 5.76
C LEU A 40 -1.03 0.13 6.05
N PRO A 41 -1.71 -0.40 5.03
CA PRO A 41 -2.81 -1.36 5.18
C PRO A 41 -2.43 -2.66 5.92
N LEU A 42 -1.14 -2.97 6.00
CA LEU A 42 -0.63 -4.09 6.79
C LEU A 42 -0.89 -3.92 8.30
N PHE A 43 -1.15 -2.69 8.73
CA PHE A 43 -1.32 -2.30 10.11
C PHE A 43 -2.79 -1.95 10.44
N ASP A 44 -3.67 -2.94 10.40
CA ASP A 44 -5.05 -2.86 10.92
C ASP A 44 -5.07 -2.96 12.46
N ASP A 45 -6.20 -2.78 13.13
CA ASP A 45 -6.32 -2.68 14.60
C ASP A 45 -5.90 -3.94 15.42
N ARG A 46 -5.34 -4.99 14.77
CA ARG A 46 -5.08 -6.32 15.37
C ARG A 46 -3.63 -6.83 15.23
N ILE A 47 -2.64 -5.95 15.03
CA ILE A 47 -1.28 -6.36 14.59
C ILE A 47 -0.53 -7.23 15.61
N TYR A 48 -0.75 -7.04 16.92
CA TYR A 48 0.06 -7.67 17.98
C TYR A 48 -0.09 -9.20 18.11
N ALA A 49 -0.73 -9.90 17.17
CA ALA A 49 -0.95 -11.35 17.26
C ALA A 49 -0.72 -12.10 15.95
N LYS A 50 -0.11 -11.47 14.92
CA LYS A 50 0.03 -12.06 13.59
C LYS A 50 1.42 -11.86 13.03
N SER A 51 1.90 -12.88 12.32
CA SER A 51 3.11 -12.78 11.51
C SER A 51 2.91 -11.84 10.31
N LEU A 52 3.99 -11.26 9.81
CA LEU A 52 3.96 -10.43 8.60
C LEU A 52 3.41 -11.22 7.41
N GLN A 53 3.77 -12.49 7.28
CA GLN A 53 3.28 -13.34 6.20
C GLN A 53 1.75 -13.48 6.27
N GLU A 54 1.18 -13.66 7.47
CA GLU A 54 -0.26 -13.71 7.66
C GLU A 54 -0.91 -12.36 7.32
N CYS A 55 -0.31 -11.24 7.73
CA CYS A 55 -0.81 -9.90 7.41
C CYS A 55 -0.83 -9.66 5.89
N ILE A 56 0.24 -9.97 5.16
CA ILE A 56 0.28 -9.82 3.69
C ILE A 56 -0.73 -10.77 3.03
N GLN A 57 -0.88 -12.00 3.52
CA GLN A 57 -1.86 -12.95 3.01
C GLN A 57 -3.29 -12.46 3.19
N ASN A 58 -3.62 -11.89 4.35
CA ASN A 58 -4.94 -11.31 4.63
C ASN A 58 -5.20 -10.09 3.74
N LEU A 59 -4.22 -9.18 3.65
CA LEU A 59 -4.31 -8.01 2.78
C LEU A 59 -4.56 -8.44 1.33
N ARG A 60 -3.83 -9.46 0.84
CA ARG A 60 -4.00 -9.98 -0.52
C ARG A 60 -5.44 -10.44 -0.78
N VAL A 61 -6.02 -11.21 0.15
CA VAL A 61 -7.40 -11.72 0.03
C VAL A 61 -8.41 -10.58 0.03
N GLU A 62 -8.21 -9.60 0.92
CA GLU A 62 -9.08 -8.42 1.00
C GLU A 62 -9.02 -7.60 -0.29
N GLN A 63 -7.83 -7.33 -0.83
CA GLN A 63 -7.68 -6.55 -2.07
C GLN A 63 -8.25 -7.30 -3.29
N ASP A 64 -8.13 -8.63 -3.34
CA ASP A 64 -8.78 -9.44 -4.37
C ASP A 64 -10.31 -9.33 -4.30
N ALA A 65 -10.88 -9.33 -3.09
CA ALA A 65 -12.32 -9.14 -2.89
C ALA A 65 -12.78 -7.74 -3.30
N ILE A 66 -12.07 -6.68 -2.86
CA ILE A 66 -12.37 -5.29 -3.22
C ILE A 66 -12.32 -5.10 -4.74
N ALA A 67 -11.32 -5.67 -5.43
CA ALA A 67 -11.19 -5.59 -6.87
C ALA A 67 -12.35 -6.29 -7.60
N GLU A 68 -12.79 -7.45 -7.11
CA GLU A 68 -13.93 -8.14 -7.70
C GLU A 68 -15.25 -7.37 -7.44
N GLU A 69 -15.46 -6.83 -6.25
CA GLU A 69 -16.64 -5.99 -6.00
C GLU A 69 -16.66 -4.75 -6.89
N GLN A 70 -15.50 -4.08 -7.05
CA GLN A 70 -15.36 -2.95 -7.97
C GLN A 70 -15.71 -3.37 -9.40
N ARG A 71 -15.24 -4.55 -9.85
CA ARG A 71 -15.57 -5.13 -11.16
C ARG A 71 -17.08 -5.31 -11.34
N GLN A 72 -17.77 -5.86 -10.35
CA GLN A 72 -19.23 -6.05 -10.40
C GLN A 72 -19.97 -4.72 -10.51
N ARG A 73 -19.54 -3.70 -9.76
CA ARG A 73 -20.11 -2.35 -9.82
C ARG A 73 -19.85 -1.68 -11.18
N GLU A 74 -18.68 -1.89 -11.79
CA GLU A 74 -18.37 -1.39 -13.14
C GLU A 74 -19.18 -2.10 -14.23
N ILE A 75 -19.39 -3.42 -14.11
CA ILE A 75 -20.28 -4.18 -15.00
C ILE A 75 -21.71 -3.65 -14.90
N LEU A 76 -22.20 -3.41 -13.67
CA LEU A 76 -23.52 -2.84 -13.44
C LEU A 76 -23.67 -1.46 -14.10
N ASN A 77 -22.64 -0.61 -14.06
CA ASN A 77 -22.64 0.65 -14.79
C ASN A 77 -22.78 0.45 -16.30
N ASN A 78 -21.98 -0.44 -16.89
CA ASN A 78 -22.06 -0.73 -18.32
C ASN A 78 -23.44 -1.25 -18.71
N GLN A 79 -24.02 -2.10 -17.86
CA GLN A 79 -25.35 -2.66 -18.01
C GLN A 79 -26.44 -1.57 -18.00
N ILE A 80 -26.44 -0.69 -16.99
CA ILE A 80 -27.40 0.43 -16.89
C ILE A 80 -27.32 1.32 -18.14
N VAL A 81 -26.11 1.64 -18.59
CA VAL A 81 -25.91 2.44 -19.80
C VAL A 81 -26.41 1.68 -21.03
N ALA A 82 -26.05 0.41 -21.22
CA ALA A 82 -26.50 -0.38 -22.36
C ALA A 82 -28.03 -0.51 -22.42
N ASP A 83 -28.70 -0.64 -21.28
CA ASP A 83 -30.16 -0.70 -21.19
C ASP A 83 -30.81 0.63 -21.59
N ALA A 84 -30.27 1.76 -21.11
CA ALA A 84 -30.76 3.09 -21.46
C ALA A 84 -30.69 3.37 -22.97
N TYR A 85 -29.67 2.85 -23.65
CA TYR A 85 -29.51 2.98 -25.10
C TYR A 85 -30.19 1.85 -25.90
N GLY A 86 -30.79 0.85 -25.24
CA GLY A 86 -31.43 -0.29 -25.91
C GLY A 86 -30.47 -1.21 -26.66
N VAL A 87 -29.21 -1.29 -26.21
CA VAL A 87 -28.10 -2.02 -26.86
C VAL A 87 -27.53 -3.16 -26.00
N ARG A 88 -28.29 -3.63 -25.00
CA ARG A 88 -27.90 -4.70 -24.08
C ARG A 88 -27.40 -5.97 -24.78
N ASP A 89 -28.01 -6.33 -25.91
CA ASP A 89 -27.65 -7.52 -26.68
C ASP A 89 -26.52 -7.28 -27.71
N VAL A 90 -26.06 -6.04 -27.86
CA VAL A 90 -25.09 -5.61 -28.88
C VAL A 90 -23.72 -5.31 -28.27
N VAL A 91 -23.69 -4.84 -27.03
CA VAL A 91 -22.46 -4.42 -26.34
C VAL A 91 -22.13 -5.38 -25.20
N ASN A 92 -20.89 -5.88 -25.18
CA ASN A 92 -20.40 -6.63 -24.03
C ASN A 92 -20.23 -5.70 -22.83
N CYS A 93 -21.00 -5.94 -21.77
CA CYS A 93 -20.94 -5.16 -20.53
C CYS A 93 -19.92 -5.70 -19.52
N ASP A 94 -19.34 -6.88 -19.76
CA ASP A 94 -18.35 -7.48 -18.88
C ASP A 94 -17.07 -6.62 -18.81
N VAL A 95 -16.43 -6.66 -17.65
CA VAL A 95 -15.19 -5.93 -17.38
C VAL A 95 -14.13 -6.96 -16.99
N PRO A 96 -13.06 -7.12 -17.79
CA PRO A 96 -11.91 -7.91 -17.40
C PRO A 96 -11.29 -7.36 -16.11
N ILE A 97 -10.86 -8.24 -15.21
CA ILE A 97 -10.26 -7.82 -13.93
C ILE A 97 -8.99 -6.99 -14.15
N GLU A 98 -8.26 -7.19 -15.25
CA GLU A 98 -7.11 -6.39 -15.66
C GLU A 98 -7.45 -4.93 -16.01
N ARG A 99 -8.73 -4.59 -16.16
CA ARG A 99 -9.21 -3.23 -16.47
C ARG A 99 -9.74 -2.47 -15.26
N VAL A 100 -9.95 -3.15 -14.14
CA VAL A 100 -10.43 -2.54 -12.89
C VAL A 100 -9.28 -1.76 -12.27
N SER A 101 -9.32 -0.44 -12.41
CA SER A 101 -8.20 0.48 -12.16
C SER A 101 -7.96 0.82 -10.68
N LEU A 102 -7.86 -0.21 -9.84
CA LEU A 102 -7.36 -0.09 -8.47
C LEU A 102 -5.87 -0.48 -8.47
N LYS A 103 -5.00 0.31 -7.84
CA LYS A 103 -3.55 0.03 -7.80
C LYS A 103 -3.22 -1.24 -7.00
N ARG A 104 -4.02 -1.57 -5.99
CA ARG A 104 -3.90 -2.82 -5.23
C ARG A 104 -4.46 -4.03 -5.98
N ASN A 105 -5.24 -3.83 -7.06
CA ASN A 105 -5.65 -4.92 -7.93
C ASN A 105 -4.44 -5.43 -8.73
N LYS A 106 -3.91 -6.59 -8.33
CA LYS A 106 -2.73 -7.22 -8.95
C LYS A 106 -2.91 -7.48 -10.44
N ALA A 107 -4.13 -7.74 -10.91
CA ALA A 107 -4.40 -7.97 -12.32
C ALA A 107 -4.24 -6.69 -13.15
N PHE A 108 -4.66 -5.56 -12.60
CA PHE A 108 -4.47 -4.25 -13.21
C PHE A 108 -3.00 -3.80 -13.15
N THR A 109 -2.34 -4.03 -12.02
CA THR A 109 -0.94 -3.61 -11.79
C THR A 109 0.07 -4.46 -12.56
N TYR A 110 -0.16 -5.76 -12.68
CA TYR A 110 0.70 -6.70 -13.43
C TYR A 110 -0.10 -7.45 -14.51
N PRO A 111 -0.58 -6.76 -15.56
CA PRO A 111 -1.49 -7.35 -16.54
C PRO A 111 -0.83 -8.44 -17.39
N LYS A 112 0.50 -8.44 -17.47
CA LYS A 112 1.30 -9.42 -18.24
C LYS A 112 1.74 -10.65 -17.44
N ALA A 113 1.57 -10.63 -16.11
CA ALA A 113 1.99 -11.71 -15.23
C ALA A 113 0.88 -12.75 -15.08
N SER A 114 1.25 -14.02 -14.83
CA SER A 114 0.29 -15.07 -14.50
C SER A 114 -0.38 -14.79 -13.14
N PRO A 115 -1.51 -15.45 -12.82
CA PRO A 115 -2.14 -15.34 -11.50
C PRO A 115 -1.19 -15.64 -10.32
N GLU A 116 -0.30 -16.62 -10.47
CA GLU A 116 0.70 -16.99 -9.46
C GLU A 116 1.79 -15.93 -9.36
N GLU A 117 2.34 -15.48 -10.49
CA GLU A 117 3.36 -14.42 -10.53
C GLU A 117 2.83 -13.10 -9.95
N ARG A 118 1.55 -12.78 -10.18
CA ARG A 118 0.87 -11.61 -9.59
C ARG A 118 0.92 -11.64 -8.05
N ASN A 119 0.80 -12.82 -7.44
CA ASN A 119 0.89 -12.96 -5.99
C ASN A 119 2.31 -12.69 -5.49
N GLU A 120 3.33 -13.25 -6.15
CA GLU A 120 4.74 -13.03 -5.80
C GLU A 120 5.14 -11.56 -5.94
N LEU A 121 4.69 -10.90 -7.02
CA LEU A 121 4.94 -9.48 -7.25
C LEU A 121 4.28 -8.60 -6.19
N PHE A 122 3.03 -8.91 -5.82
CA PHE A 122 2.31 -8.22 -4.75
C PHE A 122 2.99 -8.36 -3.40
N GLU A 123 3.40 -9.57 -3.02
CA GLU A 123 4.12 -9.83 -1.77
C GLU A 123 5.43 -9.04 -1.73
N ARG A 124 6.16 -9.02 -2.84
CA ARG A 124 7.40 -8.26 -2.96
C ARG A 124 7.17 -6.76 -2.81
N ASP A 125 6.15 -6.21 -3.45
CA ASP A 125 5.87 -4.78 -3.36
C ASP A 125 5.36 -4.39 -1.96
N ALA A 126 4.53 -5.23 -1.31
CA ALA A 126 4.11 -5.05 0.07
C ALA A 126 5.30 -5.08 1.07
N VAL A 127 6.27 -5.98 0.88
CA VAL A 127 7.51 -6.00 1.69
C VAL A 127 8.34 -4.73 1.49
N LYS A 128 8.44 -4.23 0.26
CA LYS A 128 9.17 -2.98 -0.01
C LYS A 128 8.48 -1.75 0.59
N GLU A 129 7.16 -1.70 0.52
CA GLU A 129 6.35 -0.67 1.18
C GLU A 129 6.53 -0.70 2.70
N LEU A 130 6.51 -1.90 3.32
CA LEU A 130 6.80 -2.04 4.75
C LEU A 130 8.17 -1.48 5.12
N ILE A 131 9.20 -1.79 4.32
CA ILE A 131 10.56 -1.29 4.56
C ILE A 131 10.61 0.24 4.39
N SER A 132 9.96 0.79 3.36
CA SER A 132 9.86 2.24 3.15
C SER A 132 9.20 2.94 4.34
N TYR A 133 8.07 2.41 4.79
CA TYR A 133 7.32 2.96 5.93
C TYR A 133 8.13 2.89 7.21
N ALA A 134 8.78 1.76 7.47
CA ALA A 134 9.65 1.58 8.64
C ALA A 134 10.78 2.61 8.65
N VAL A 135 11.42 2.86 7.51
CA VAL A 135 12.43 3.92 7.37
C VAL A 135 11.81 5.30 7.59
N GLY A 136 10.59 5.54 7.11
CA GLY A 136 9.81 6.73 7.43
C GLY A 136 9.61 6.93 8.94
N CYS A 137 9.28 5.85 9.68
CA CYS A 137 9.18 5.88 11.15
C CYS A 137 10.53 6.14 11.82
N MET A 138 11.62 5.57 11.29
CA MET A 138 12.97 5.81 11.83
C MET A 138 13.39 7.28 11.74
N PHE A 139 12.83 8.04 10.80
CA PHE A 139 13.06 9.48 10.67
C PHE A 139 11.88 10.33 11.20
N GLY A 140 10.93 9.72 11.92
CA GLY A 140 9.79 10.42 12.52
C GLY A 140 8.74 10.93 11.53
N ARG A 141 8.85 10.59 10.24
CA ARG A 141 7.86 10.97 9.23
C ARG A 141 6.48 10.35 9.52
N TYR A 142 6.49 9.13 10.05
CA TYR A 142 5.30 8.39 10.46
C TYR A 142 5.48 7.84 11.89
N SER A 143 4.40 7.33 12.48
CA SER A 143 4.40 6.63 13.76
C SER A 143 3.63 5.31 13.65
N LEU A 144 3.94 4.35 14.53
CA LEU A 144 3.09 3.18 14.73
C LEU A 144 1.90 3.50 15.64
N ASP A 145 2.02 4.56 16.46
CA ASP A 145 1.08 4.88 17.52
C ASP A 145 0.04 5.92 17.08
N GLU A 146 0.45 6.87 16.25
CA GLU A 146 -0.43 7.90 15.71
C GLU A 146 -0.55 7.78 14.17
N PRO A 147 -1.77 7.80 13.61
CA PRO A 147 -1.99 7.76 12.18
C PRO A 147 -1.63 9.11 11.51
N GLY A 148 -1.23 9.05 10.24
CA GLY A 148 -0.94 10.21 9.42
C GLY A 148 0.52 10.62 9.41
N LEU A 149 0.77 11.73 8.72
CA LEU A 149 2.08 12.32 8.57
C LEU A 149 2.45 13.10 9.85
N ILE A 150 3.51 12.69 10.54
CA ILE A 150 3.94 13.29 11.80
C ILE A 150 4.94 14.42 11.54
N LEU A 151 6.11 14.10 11.00
CA LEU A 151 7.09 15.10 10.55
C LEU A 151 7.07 15.20 9.01
N ALA A 152 6.81 16.41 8.50
CA ALA A 152 6.55 16.69 7.09
C ALA A 152 7.25 17.95 6.56
N SER A 153 7.69 18.81 7.48
CA SER A 153 8.11 20.18 7.19
C SER A 153 9.59 20.36 7.51
N GLN A 154 10.24 21.19 6.70
CA GLN A 154 11.64 21.52 6.92
C GLN A 154 11.81 22.23 8.27
N GLY A 155 12.75 21.74 9.08
CA GLY A 155 13.08 22.33 10.38
C GLY A 155 12.28 21.76 11.55
N GLU A 156 11.37 20.82 11.32
CA GLU A 156 10.81 20.03 12.41
C GLU A 156 11.90 19.14 13.05
N THR A 157 11.75 18.92 14.35
CA THR A 157 12.71 18.25 15.22
C THR A 157 12.05 17.08 15.94
N ILE A 158 12.85 16.32 16.69
CA ILE A 158 12.31 15.24 17.53
C ILE A 158 11.37 15.76 18.62
N ASP A 159 11.57 16.98 19.10
CA ASP A 159 10.67 17.62 20.06
C ASP A 159 9.28 17.87 19.43
N ASP A 160 9.23 18.23 18.15
CA ASP A 160 7.97 18.37 17.40
C ASP A 160 7.27 17.02 17.20
N TYR A 161 8.05 15.93 17.04
CA TYR A 161 7.51 14.58 16.99
C TYR A 161 6.88 14.18 18.33
N HIS A 162 7.58 14.39 19.45
CA HIS A 162 7.05 14.09 20.80
C HIS A 162 5.87 14.97 21.20
N ALA A 163 5.73 16.16 20.61
CA ALA A 163 4.54 16.99 20.79
C ALA A 163 3.29 16.41 20.11
N LYS A 164 3.46 15.64 19.03
CA LYS A 164 2.38 14.97 18.29
C LYS A 164 2.14 13.53 18.75
N VAL A 165 3.20 12.82 19.13
CA VAL A 165 3.18 11.42 19.58
C VAL A 165 3.64 11.36 21.04
N LEU A 166 2.69 11.33 21.96
CA LEU A 166 2.97 11.44 23.40
C LEU A 166 3.69 10.21 23.98
N HIS A 167 3.40 9.03 23.44
CA HIS A 167 3.88 7.74 23.94
C HIS A 167 4.36 6.84 22.79
N PRO A 168 5.47 7.21 22.11
CA PRO A 168 5.96 6.44 20.97
C PRO A 168 6.46 5.06 21.43
N THR A 169 5.93 4.01 20.82
CA THR A 169 6.43 2.63 21.01
C THR A 169 7.69 2.38 20.19
N PHE A 170 7.86 3.12 19.09
CA PHE A 170 9.06 3.16 18.26
C PHE A 170 9.57 4.58 18.12
N GLU A 171 10.77 4.84 18.63
CA GLU A 171 11.40 6.16 18.61
C GLU A 171 12.10 6.43 17.27
N PRO A 172 11.94 7.65 16.70
CA PRO A 172 12.79 8.13 15.63
C PRO A 172 14.26 8.16 16.06
N ASP A 173 15.14 8.26 15.07
CA ASP A 173 16.55 8.44 15.31
C ASP A 173 16.82 9.87 15.82
N ALA A 174 17.62 9.98 16.89
CA ALA A 174 17.78 11.23 17.61
C ALA A 174 18.59 12.28 16.84
N ASP A 175 19.53 11.86 15.99
CA ASP A 175 20.34 12.75 15.16
C ASP A 175 19.97 12.70 13.67
N ASN A 176 18.99 11.86 13.32
CA ASN A 176 18.49 11.68 11.96
C ASN A 176 19.58 11.14 11.02
N VAL A 177 20.56 10.39 11.56
CA VAL A 177 21.66 9.76 10.81
C VAL A 177 21.70 8.26 11.09
N ILE A 178 21.29 7.46 10.10
CA ILE A 178 21.27 6.00 10.23
C ILE A 178 22.37 5.38 9.35
N PRO A 179 23.35 4.67 9.94
CA PRO A 179 24.37 3.97 9.17
C PRO A 179 23.79 2.84 8.31
N VAL A 180 24.22 2.76 7.05
CA VAL A 180 23.93 1.65 6.14
C VAL A 180 25.25 1.01 5.72
N THR A 181 25.56 -0.17 6.25
CA THR A 181 26.84 -0.84 6.05
C THR A 181 26.71 -2.29 5.60
N GLU A 182 27.66 -2.75 4.79
CA GLU A 182 27.77 -4.15 4.34
C GLU A 182 28.11 -5.12 5.48
N VAL A 183 28.73 -4.61 6.54
CA VAL A 183 29.17 -5.36 7.71
C VAL A 183 28.46 -4.86 8.95
N ASP A 184 28.21 -5.78 9.88
CA ASP A 184 27.55 -5.50 11.15
C ASP A 184 28.56 -4.83 12.10
N CYS A 185 28.58 -3.50 12.09
CA CYS A 185 29.60 -2.70 12.77
C CYS A 185 29.06 -1.65 13.74
N PHE A 186 27.75 -1.36 13.69
CA PHE A 186 27.11 -0.40 14.57
C PHE A 186 25.90 -1.05 15.23
N GLU A 187 25.75 -0.83 16.54
CA GLU A 187 24.64 -1.40 17.32
C GLU A 187 23.26 -0.84 16.90
N ASP A 188 23.25 0.33 16.23
CA ASP A 188 22.03 1.03 15.81
C ASP A 188 22.01 1.33 14.29
N ASP A 189 22.57 0.43 13.49
CA ASP A 189 22.46 0.52 12.03
C ASP A 189 21.03 0.30 11.51
N ILE A 190 20.81 0.57 10.22
CA ILE A 190 19.48 0.42 9.61
C ILE A 190 18.85 -0.97 9.80
N VAL A 191 19.66 -2.03 9.84
CA VAL A 191 19.16 -3.41 9.97
C VAL A 191 18.72 -3.66 11.41
N SER A 192 19.51 -3.23 12.40
CA SER A 192 19.17 -3.33 13.82
C SER A 192 17.90 -2.53 14.16
N ARG A 193 17.78 -1.30 13.64
CA ARG A 193 16.57 -0.47 13.77
C ARG A 193 15.37 -1.11 13.10
N PHE A 194 15.54 -1.70 11.92
CA PHE A 194 14.46 -2.43 11.25
C PHE A 194 14.00 -3.66 12.04
N ARG A 195 14.93 -4.40 12.68
CA ARG A 195 14.56 -5.50 13.58
C ARG A 195 13.75 -5.02 14.78
N ARG A 196 14.17 -3.91 15.40
CA ARG A 196 13.42 -3.28 16.49
C ARG A 196 12.04 -2.80 16.03
N PHE A 197 11.93 -2.24 14.84
CA PHE A 197 10.65 -1.88 14.24
C PHE A 197 9.74 -3.10 14.11
N LEU A 198 10.24 -4.23 13.58
CA LEU A 198 9.47 -5.46 13.47
C LEU A 198 9.02 -6.00 14.84
N ALA A 199 9.88 -5.91 15.86
CA ALA A 199 9.55 -6.31 17.22
C ALA A 199 8.40 -5.49 17.81
N VAL A 200 8.44 -4.17 17.64
CA VAL A 200 7.38 -3.27 18.12
C VAL A 200 6.09 -3.47 17.32
N ALA A 201 6.20 -3.57 16.00
CA ALA A 201 5.05 -3.66 15.11
C ALA A 201 4.34 -5.01 15.23
N PHE A 202 5.08 -6.13 15.16
CA PHE A 202 4.51 -7.48 15.05
C PHE A 202 4.69 -8.35 16.29
N GLY A 203 5.40 -7.89 17.32
CA GLY A 203 5.75 -8.69 18.50
C GLY A 203 7.12 -9.37 18.37
N GLU A 204 7.83 -9.46 19.49
CA GLU A 204 9.18 -10.04 19.58
C GLU A 204 9.22 -11.50 19.12
N GLU A 205 8.16 -12.26 19.41
CA GLU A 205 8.03 -13.67 19.04
C GLU A 205 8.03 -13.90 17.51
N HIS A 206 7.61 -12.90 16.74
CA HIS A 206 7.47 -12.97 15.28
C HIS A 206 8.69 -12.43 14.52
N VAL A 207 9.66 -11.80 15.21
CA VAL A 207 10.80 -11.11 14.56
C VAL A 207 11.62 -12.07 13.67
N ALA A 208 11.98 -13.23 14.20
CA ALA A 208 12.84 -14.18 13.48
C ALA A 208 12.16 -14.72 12.21
N GLU A 209 10.89 -15.08 12.29
CA GLU A 209 10.13 -15.55 11.13
C GLU A 209 9.83 -14.42 10.13
N ASN A 210 9.55 -13.21 10.59
CA ASN A 210 9.30 -12.06 9.73
C ASN A 210 10.54 -11.68 8.92
N ILE A 211 11.73 -11.71 9.55
CA ILE A 211 12.99 -11.51 8.83
C ILE A 211 13.19 -12.60 7.78
N ALA A 212 13.02 -13.87 8.16
CA ALA A 212 13.20 -14.98 7.22
C ALA A 212 12.25 -14.87 6.02
N TYR A 213 10.99 -14.49 6.27
CA TYR A 213 10.00 -14.27 5.23
C TYR A 213 10.37 -13.09 4.31
N ILE A 214 10.78 -11.94 4.87
CA ILE A 214 11.23 -10.79 4.07
C ILE A 214 12.43 -11.17 3.19
N GLU A 215 13.42 -11.85 3.75
CA GLU A 215 14.62 -12.25 2.99
C GLU A 215 14.30 -13.27 1.89
N GLN A 216 13.35 -14.18 2.14
CA GLN A 216 12.81 -15.09 1.13
C GLN A 216 12.14 -14.32 -0.01
N VAL A 217 11.24 -13.38 0.30
CA VAL A 217 10.51 -12.58 -0.68
C VAL A 217 11.45 -11.69 -1.51
N LEU A 218 12.47 -11.10 -0.87
CA LEU A 218 13.48 -10.29 -1.56
C LEU A 218 14.53 -11.12 -2.30
N GLY A 219 14.62 -12.42 -2.01
CA GLY A 219 15.66 -13.33 -2.53
C GLY A 219 17.08 -12.96 -2.07
N LYS A 220 17.21 -12.20 -0.98
CA LYS A 220 18.49 -11.72 -0.45
C LYS A 220 18.33 -11.30 1.02
N THR A 221 19.46 -11.22 1.72
CA THR A 221 19.45 -10.76 3.10
C THR A 221 19.01 -9.29 3.22
N LEU A 222 18.40 -8.94 4.34
CA LEU A 222 17.99 -7.55 4.64
C LEU A 222 19.15 -6.58 4.46
N ARG A 223 20.33 -6.93 4.99
CA ARG A 223 21.54 -6.11 4.87
C ARG A 223 21.93 -5.87 3.41
N LYS A 224 21.90 -6.92 2.57
CA LYS A 224 22.21 -6.77 1.14
C LYS A 224 21.17 -5.90 0.44
N TYR A 225 19.89 -6.02 0.80
CA TYR A 225 18.83 -5.19 0.24
C TYR A 225 19.02 -3.71 0.58
N PHE A 226 19.24 -3.38 1.86
CA PHE A 226 19.45 -1.99 2.30
C PHE A 226 20.66 -1.34 1.61
N VAL A 227 21.77 -2.08 1.46
CA VAL A 227 22.99 -1.55 0.82
C VAL A 227 22.82 -1.35 -0.69
N ASN A 228 22.23 -2.32 -1.40
CA ASN A 228 22.33 -2.36 -2.87
C ASN A 228 21.06 -1.87 -3.59
N ASP A 229 19.89 -2.07 -2.98
CA ASP A 229 18.61 -1.98 -3.70
C ASP A 229 17.68 -0.93 -3.12
N PHE A 230 17.66 -0.78 -1.79
CA PHE A 230 16.68 0.06 -1.08
C PHE A 230 16.60 1.48 -1.63
N TYR A 231 17.72 2.19 -1.76
CA TYR A 231 17.71 3.57 -2.27
C TYR A 231 17.08 3.66 -3.66
N ASN A 232 17.44 2.75 -4.57
CA ASN A 232 16.92 2.74 -5.93
C ASN A 232 15.42 2.41 -5.97
N ASP A 233 14.96 1.48 -5.14
CA ASP A 233 13.55 1.10 -5.03
C ASP A 233 12.73 2.24 -4.39
N HIS A 234 13.22 2.81 -3.30
CA HIS A 234 12.60 3.91 -2.59
C HIS A 234 12.43 5.13 -3.51
N VAL A 235 13.49 5.56 -4.19
CA VAL A 235 13.41 6.70 -5.14
C VAL A 235 12.43 6.42 -6.28
N LYS A 236 12.36 5.19 -6.81
CA LYS A 236 11.43 4.84 -7.89
C LYS A 236 9.96 4.98 -7.46
N MET A 237 9.63 4.65 -6.21
CA MET A 237 8.28 4.82 -5.65
C MET A 237 7.80 6.27 -5.77
N TYR A 238 8.70 7.24 -5.57
CA TYR A 238 8.40 8.68 -5.61
C TYR A 238 8.69 9.36 -6.95
N SER A 239 9.43 8.72 -7.84
CA SER A 239 9.82 9.30 -9.14
C SER A 239 8.70 9.24 -10.18
N ASN A 240 7.75 8.32 -10.03
CA ASN A 240 6.60 8.20 -10.92
C ASN A 240 5.53 9.20 -10.51
N ARG A 241 5.69 10.46 -10.94
CA ARG A 241 4.59 11.44 -10.88
C ARG A 241 3.47 10.96 -11.81
N PRO A 242 2.25 10.74 -11.32
CA PRO A 242 1.10 10.66 -12.22
C PRO A 242 1.08 11.94 -13.04
N ILE A 243 1.05 11.82 -14.37
CA ILE A 243 0.72 12.94 -15.23
C ILE A 243 -0.80 13.12 -15.04
N TYR A 244 -1.18 14.13 -14.27
CA TYR A 244 -2.57 14.58 -14.15
C TYR A 244 -2.96 15.43 -15.36
#